data_AF-A0A9P7EPZ1-F1
#
_entry.id   AF-A0A9P7EPZ1-F1
#
_cell.length_a   1.000
_cell.length_b   1.000
_cell.length_c   1.000
_cell.angle_alpha   90.00
_cell.angle_beta   90.00
_cell.angle_gamma   90.00
#
_symmetry.space_group_name_H-M   'P 1'
#
loop_
_entity.id
_entity.type
_entity.pdbx_description
1 polymer ?
#
loop_
_entity_poly.entity_id
_entity_poly.type
_entity_poly.pdbx_seq_one_letter_code
_entity_poly.pdbx_strand_id
1 'polypeptide(L)'
;MKPDNDLVVLCHGQHDEVGLVCSIAVKEHSSASQKELFCNIQLRDKDGHVPTANPHQLLLDMKVRWSSTFVMLRRAYKMCEDVNYFVGRLTLQDRDALRCKKIASLELSEDEWSQVQKLLLILGVFFMLFFAELAQHSFSSEEGPTLHLALPALKALHSAWSSHSAWIKYIDFHQALDAAVDKISDYYMKSASSDAHIMAMLLDPTQKAAHIRRHWGNDLLHEVLENAKAMYKESYLEMHGDDAGKSSASTELCTSTGNHRLDVLLNELSDGDEDALDTPYQDPPTLSRTSSACLFDSVDPLKLWLHNFHAYLNSKDHLGGMSIVQWWVNSDSSRQSLDVHQTQVQYLQDRKVAGTHWS
;
A
#
# COMPACT_ATOMS: atom_id res chain seq x y z
N MET A 1 7.88 2.70 -41.20
CA MET A 1 6.78 3.48 -40.59
C MET A 1 7.28 4.89 -40.38
N LYS A 2 6.69 5.87 -41.07
CA LYS A 2 6.93 7.30 -40.80
C LYS A 2 6.29 7.64 -39.45
N PRO A 3 6.97 8.29 -38.51
CA PRO A 3 6.28 8.90 -37.39
C PRO A 3 5.60 10.17 -37.92
N ASP A 4 4.27 10.23 -37.81
CA ASP A 4 3.53 11.46 -38.03
C ASP A 4 3.86 12.44 -36.92
N ASN A 5 4.35 13.61 -37.33
CA ASN A 5 4.69 14.77 -36.51
C ASN A 5 3.44 15.59 -36.21
N ASP A 6 2.47 15.02 -35.51
CA ASP A 6 1.39 15.83 -34.92
C ASP A 6 1.92 16.48 -33.64
N LEU A 7 2.69 17.54 -33.87
CA LEU A 7 3.18 18.47 -32.85
C LEU A 7 2.03 19.39 -32.42
N VAL A 8 1.68 19.24 -31.14
CA VAL A 8 1.04 20.24 -30.26
C VAL A 8 -0.40 20.61 -30.63
N VAL A 9 -1.36 19.99 -29.93
CA VAL A 9 -2.72 20.52 -29.80
C VAL A 9 -2.66 21.70 -28.82
N LEU A 10 -2.65 22.92 -29.36
CA LEU A 10 -2.76 24.17 -28.61
C LEU A 10 -4.17 24.29 -28.03
N CYS A 11 -4.35 23.94 -26.75
CA CYS A 11 -5.51 24.37 -25.99
C CYS A 11 -5.22 25.75 -25.38
N HIS A 12 -5.91 26.78 -25.86
CA HIS A 12 -6.04 28.13 -25.25
C HIS A 12 -4.86 29.12 -25.35
N GLY A 13 -3.94 28.97 -26.31
CA GLY A 13 -2.85 29.96 -26.50
C GLY A 13 -1.78 29.92 -25.39
N GLN A 14 -1.90 28.94 -24.49
CA GLN A 14 -0.88 28.54 -23.53
C GLN A 14 -0.18 27.32 -24.12
N HIS A 15 1.16 27.32 -24.10
CA HIS A 15 1.92 26.18 -24.61
C HIS A 15 1.69 24.97 -23.71
N ASP A 16 1.56 23.78 -24.30
CA ASP A 16 1.55 22.52 -23.56
C ASP A 16 2.99 22.18 -23.15
N GLU A 17 3.37 22.48 -21.91
CA GLU A 17 4.75 22.30 -21.45
C GLU A 17 5.18 20.83 -21.45
N VAL A 18 4.24 19.91 -21.20
CA VAL A 18 4.50 18.46 -21.29
C VAL A 18 4.79 18.07 -22.75
N GLY A 19 3.98 18.57 -23.67
CA GLY A 19 4.16 18.41 -25.11
C GLY A 19 5.48 18.99 -25.62
N LEU A 20 5.91 20.15 -25.10
CA LEU A 20 7.20 20.76 -25.43
C LEU A 20 8.35 19.87 -24.97
N VAL A 21 8.37 19.45 -23.70
CA VAL A 21 9.43 18.57 -23.17
C VAL A 21 9.47 17.25 -23.93
N CYS A 22 8.31 16.67 -24.25
CA CYS A 22 8.22 15.45 -25.06
C CYS A 22 8.81 15.65 -26.46
N SER A 23 8.47 16.76 -27.11
CA SER A 23 8.97 17.11 -28.44
C SER A 23 10.50 17.29 -28.46
N ILE A 24 11.07 17.92 -27.42
CA ILE A 24 12.52 18.05 -27.26
C ILE A 24 13.17 16.68 -27.06
N ALA A 25 12.60 15.83 -26.20
CA ALA A 25 13.12 14.49 -25.98
C ALA A 25 13.09 13.65 -27.27
N VAL A 26 11.99 13.68 -28.02
CA VAL A 26 11.87 13.04 -29.34
C VAL A 26 12.92 13.60 -30.31
N LYS A 27 13.12 14.93 -30.27
CA LYS A 27 14.11 15.59 -31.12
C LYS A 27 15.52 15.10 -30.82
N GLU A 28 15.96 15.14 -29.56
CA GLU A 28 17.26 14.58 -29.13
C GLU A 28 17.44 13.14 -29.64
N HIS A 29 16.41 12.30 -29.50
CA HIS A 29 16.47 10.91 -29.93
C HIS A 29 16.38 10.67 -31.45
N SER A 30 16.06 11.69 -32.25
CA SER A 30 15.77 11.54 -33.69
C SER A 30 16.97 11.18 -34.56
N SER A 31 18.20 11.36 -34.06
CA SER A 31 19.42 10.93 -34.77
C SER A 31 20.61 10.77 -33.81
N ALA A 32 21.55 9.88 -34.13
CA ALA A 32 22.76 9.68 -33.32
C ALA A 32 23.57 10.97 -33.12
N SER A 33 23.61 11.84 -34.13
CA SER A 33 24.28 13.15 -34.05
C SER A 33 23.61 14.09 -33.03
N GLN A 34 22.28 14.04 -32.87
CA GLN A 34 21.58 14.85 -31.87
C GLN A 34 21.82 14.31 -30.45
N LYS A 35 21.85 12.99 -30.26
CA LYS A 35 22.24 12.35 -28.99
C LYS A 35 23.67 12.74 -28.58
N GLU A 36 24.58 12.70 -29.55
CA GLU A 36 25.99 13.06 -29.34
C GLU A 36 26.15 14.55 -29.05
N LEU A 37 25.42 15.42 -29.78
CA LEU A 37 25.37 16.84 -29.51
C LEU A 37 24.91 17.12 -28.07
N PHE A 38 23.84 16.47 -27.61
CA PHE A 38 23.34 16.64 -26.25
C PHE A 38 24.34 16.15 -25.18
N CYS A 39 25.04 15.04 -25.42
CA CYS A 39 26.14 14.61 -24.55
C CYS A 39 27.27 15.65 -24.50
N ASN A 40 27.71 16.16 -25.65
CA ASN A 40 28.80 17.13 -25.73
C ASN A 40 28.44 18.45 -25.04
N ILE A 41 27.17 18.83 -25.06
CA ILE A 41 26.65 20.01 -24.37
C ILE A 41 26.84 19.88 -22.86
N GLN A 42 26.59 18.71 -22.27
CA GLN A 42 26.75 18.45 -20.83
C GLN A 42 28.21 18.38 -20.38
N LEU A 43 29.13 18.11 -21.31
CA LEU A 43 30.56 18.02 -21.05
C LEU A 43 31.27 19.37 -21.23
N ARG A 44 30.56 20.42 -21.66
CA ARG A 44 31.16 21.73 -21.93
C ARG A 44 31.70 22.35 -20.64
N ASP A 45 32.91 22.89 -20.70
CA ASP A 45 33.56 23.60 -19.58
C ASP A 45 33.52 25.13 -19.76
N LYS A 46 32.79 25.60 -20.77
CA LYS A 46 32.70 27.01 -21.17
C LYS A 46 31.49 27.69 -20.53
N ASP A 47 31.53 29.02 -20.54
CA ASP A 47 30.41 29.90 -20.18
C ASP A 47 29.91 29.75 -18.73
N GLY A 48 30.76 29.28 -17.82
CA GLY A 48 30.42 29.07 -16.40
C GLY A 48 29.57 27.84 -16.12
N HIS A 49 29.30 27.00 -17.13
CA HIS A 49 28.61 25.73 -16.96
C HIS A 49 29.52 24.72 -16.22
N VAL A 50 28.94 23.97 -15.30
CA VAL A 50 29.65 22.92 -14.55
C VAL A 50 29.52 21.60 -15.32
N PRO A 51 30.62 21.04 -15.87
CA PRO A 51 30.55 19.80 -16.64
C PRO A 51 29.97 18.65 -15.83
N THR A 52 29.08 17.88 -16.44
CA THR A 52 28.52 16.67 -15.83
C THR A 52 29.45 15.49 -16.08
N ALA A 53 29.99 14.88 -15.01
CA ALA A 53 30.91 13.74 -15.11
C ALA A 53 30.32 12.53 -15.86
N ASN A 54 29.02 12.31 -15.73
CA ASN A 54 28.28 11.24 -16.41
C ASN A 54 27.14 11.86 -17.23
N PRO A 55 27.32 12.14 -18.53
CA PRO A 55 26.27 12.72 -19.36
C PRO A 55 25.10 11.74 -19.49
N HIS A 56 23.88 12.30 -19.52
CA HIS A 56 22.65 11.55 -19.61
C HIS A 56 21.84 11.96 -20.83
N GLN A 57 21.09 11.02 -21.41
CA GLN A 57 20.11 11.34 -22.43
C GLN A 57 18.79 11.78 -21.80
N LEU A 58 17.96 12.48 -22.58
CA LEU A 58 16.58 12.72 -22.20
C LEU A 58 15.81 11.39 -22.25
N LEU A 59 14.72 11.34 -21.49
CA LEU A 59 13.88 10.16 -21.42
C LEU A 59 12.62 10.40 -22.24
N LEU A 60 12.23 9.42 -23.05
CA LEU A 60 10.99 9.48 -23.81
C LEU A 60 9.81 9.12 -22.92
N ASP A 61 8.70 9.83 -23.10
CA ASP A 61 7.41 9.43 -22.56
C ASP A 61 6.95 8.12 -23.20
N MET A 62 6.40 7.22 -22.39
CA MET A 62 6.03 5.86 -22.81
C MET A 62 4.63 5.56 -22.33
N LYS A 63 3.66 5.55 -23.26
CA LYS A 63 2.23 5.34 -22.98
C LYS A 63 1.90 4.13 -22.07
N VAL A 64 2.71 3.08 -22.14
CA VAL A 64 2.49 1.83 -21.37
C VAL A 64 3.05 1.93 -19.94
N ARG A 65 3.97 2.85 -19.66
CA ARG A 65 4.62 2.99 -18.35
C ARG A 65 4.03 4.19 -17.60
N TRP A 66 3.26 3.91 -16.55
CA TRP A 66 2.47 4.88 -15.80
C TRP A 66 3.26 6.04 -15.17
N SER A 67 4.56 5.89 -14.98
CA SER A 67 5.45 6.92 -14.43
C SER A 67 6.37 7.58 -15.46
N SER A 68 6.26 7.23 -16.74
CA SER A 68 7.17 7.72 -17.78
C SER A 68 7.13 9.24 -17.94
N THR A 69 5.95 9.85 -17.95
CA THR A 69 5.80 11.30 -18.05
C THR A 69 6.48 12.02 -16.90
N PHE A 70 6.25 11.57 -15.65
CA PHE A 70 6.91 12.14 -14.47
C PHE A 70 8.44 12.02 -14.55
N VAL A 71 8.94 10.84 -14.93
CA VAL A 71 10.38 10.58 -15.02
C VAL A 71 11.04 11.39 -16.14
N MET A 72 10.35 11.56 -17.28
CA MET A 72 10.75 12.44 -18.38
C MET A 72 10.85 13.90 -17.90
N LEU A 73 9.77 14.44 -17.34
CA LEU A 73 9.74 15.81 -16.85
C LEU A 73 10.82 16.06 -15.79
N ARG A 74 11.01 15.11 -14.86
CA ARG A 74 12.01 15.21 -13.80
C ARG A 74 13.43 15.23 -14.38
N ARG A 75 13.70 14.44 -15.42
CA ARG A 75 15.00 14.42 -16.11
C ARG A 75 15.23 15.75 -16.82
N ALA A 76 14.27 16.21 -17.61
CA ALA A 76 14.37 17.44 -18.37
C ALA A 76 14.55 18.65 -17.45
N TYR A 77 13.76 18.76 -16.38
CA TYR A 77 13.84 19.85 -15.42
C TYR A 77 15.21 19.91 -14.71
N LYS A 78 15.77 18.76 -14.31
CA LYS A 78 17.12 18.70 -13.73
C LYS A 78 18.23 19.14 -14.67
N MET A 79 17.96 19.13 -15.98
CA MET A 79 18.90 19.44 -17.05
C MET A 79 18.41 20.67 -17.84
N CYS A 80 17.60 21.54 -17.24
CA CYS A 80 16.93 22.64 -17.97
C CYS A 80 17.93 23.54 -18.70
N GLU A 81 19.08 23.85 -18.09
CA GLU A 81 20.14 24.64 -18.73
C GLU A 81 20.70 23.96 -19.99
N ASP A 82 20.94 22.65 -19.93
CA ASP A 82 21.44 21.87 -21.06
C ASP A 82 20.38 21.68 -22.15
N VAL A 83 19.12 21.53 -21.73
CA VAL A 83 17.97 21.46 -22.64
C VAL A 83 17.81 22.78 -23.40
N ASN A 84 17.81 23.91 -22.70
CA ASN A 84 17.70 25.24 -23.33
C ASN A 84 18.88 25.48 -24.27
N TYR A 85 20.11 25.16 -23.84
CA TYR A 85 21.30 25.28 -24.69
C TYR A 85 21.22 24.39 -25.93
N PHE A 86 20.70 23.17 -25.80
CA PHE A 86 20.50 22.25 -26.92
C PHE A 86 19.50 22.79 -27.94
N VAL A 87 18.35 23.31 -27.51
CA VAL A 87 17.37 23.93 -28.41
C VAL A 87 17.97 25.13 -29.14
N GLY A 88 18.69 26.01 -28.42
CA GLY A 88 19.39 27.15 -29.02
C GLY A 88 20.43 26.73 -30.06
N ARG A 89 21.23 25.70 -29.74
CA ARG A 89 22.22 25.12 -30.67
C ARG A 89 21.59 24.53 -31.92
N LEU A 90 20.47 23.81 -31.78
CA LEU A 90 19.75 23.26 -32.93
C LEU A 90 19.20 24.37 -33.84
N THR A 91 18.67 25.44 -33.26
CA THR A 91 18.16 26.59 -34.02
C THR A 91 19.26 27.25 -34.85
N LEU A 92 20.48 27.37 -34.31
CA LEU A 92 21.63 27.96 -35.01
C LEU A 92 22.23 27.05 -36.09
N GLN A 93 22.10 25.72 -35.96
CA GLN A 93 22.68 24.77 -36.91
C GLN A 93 21.79 24.49 -38.13
N ASP A 94 20.47 24.70 -38.02
CA ASP A 94 19.56 24.48 -39.15
C ASP A 94 19.69 25.62 -40.18
N ARG A 95 19.67 25.28 -41.46
CA ARG A 95 19.81 26.24 -42.56
C ARG A 95 18.45 26.72 -43.08
N ASP A 96 17.40 25.98 -42.78
CA ASP A 96 16.04 26.27 -43.23
C ASP A 96 15.33 27.16 -42.20
N ALA A 97 15.00 28.40 -42.61
CA ALA A 97 14.34 29.37 -41.76
C ALA A 97 13.00 28.88 -41.17
N LEU A 98 12.24 28.04 -41.89
CA LEU A 98 10.98 27.50 -41.37
C LEU A 98 11.24 26.45 -40.27
N ARG A 99 12.27 25.63 -40.43
CA ARG A 99 12.66 24.65 -39.41
C ARG A 99 13.28 25.32 -38.20
N CYS A 100 14.12 26.34 -38.40
CA CYS A 100 14.64 27.18 -37.32
C CYS A 100 13.52 27.75 -36.47
N LYS A 101 12.47 28.33 -37.09
CA LYS A 101 11.31 28.86 -36.36
C LYS A 101 10.59 27.78 -35.54
N LYS A 102 10.43 26.57 -36.10
CA LYS A 102 9.80 25.44 -35.39
C LYS A 102 10.64 24.91 -34.23
N ILE A 103 11.96 24.95 -34.33
CA ILE A 103 12.86 24.55 -33.24
C ILE A 103 12.89 25.64 -32.16
N ALA A 104 12.92 26.91 -32.57
CA ALA A 104 12.86 28.04 -31.64
C ALA A 104 11.55 28.05 -30.84
N SER A 105 10.42 27.64 -31.43
CA SER A 105 9.17 27.50 -30.69
C SER A 105 9.16 26.35 -29.67
N LEU A 106 10.20 25.51 -29.62
CA LEU A 106 10.37 24.51 -28.58
C LEU A 106 11.11 25.05 -27.35
N GLU A 107 11.63 26.28 -27.39
CA GLU A 107 12.33 26.86 -26.26
C GLU A 107 11.35 27.16 -25.13
N LEU A 108 11.61 26.58 -23.95
CA LEU A 108 10.82 26.84 -22.75
C LEU A 108 11.36 28.09 -22.03
N SER A 109 10.46 29.01 -21.73
CA SER A 109 10.68 30.15 -20.85
C SER A 109 10.81 29.73 -19.38
N GLU A 110 11.34 30.63 -18.55
CA GLU A 110 11.43 30.42 -17.09
C GLU A 110 10.07 30.20 -16.43
N ASP A 111 9.02 30.85 -16.94
CA ASP A 111 7.65 30.67 -16.45
C ASP A 111 7.12 29.27 -16.80
N GLU A 112 7.38 28.77 -18.02
CA GLU A 112 7.03 27.41 -18.43
C GLU A 112 7.81 26.36 -17.61
N TRP A 113 9.10 26.58 -17.36
CA TRP A 113 9.87 25.72 -16.45
C TRP A 113 9.33 25.72 -15.03
N SER A 114 8.83 26.87 -14.55
CA SER A 114 8.14 26.97 -13.28
C SER A 114 6.82 26.19 -13.28
N GLN A 115 6.08 26.16 -14.39
CA GLN A 115 4.89 25.30 -14.53
C GLN A 115 5.26 23.81 -14.54
N VAL A 116 6.33 23.41 -15.24
CA VAL A 116 6.88 22.04 -15.19
C VAL A 116 7.24 21.65 -13.75
N GLN A 117 7.82 22.56 -12.97
CA GLN A 117 8.11 22.31 -11.56
C GLN A 117 6.84 22.07 -10.73
N LYS A 118 5.78 22.86 -10.95
CA LYS A 118 4.49 22.65 -10.27
C LYS A 118 3.87 21.30 -10.63
N LEU A 119 3.90 20.92 -11.92
CA LEU A 119 3.48 19.60 -12.39
C LEU A 119 4.28 18.48 -11.71
N LEU A 120 5.60 18.64 -11.58
CA LEU A 120 6.45 17.69 -10.86
C LEU A 120 6.11 17.57 -9.38
N LEU A 121 5.67 18.64 -8.72
CA LEU A 121 5.21 18.57 -7.33
C LEU A 121 3.88 17.81 -7.23
N ILE A 122 2.93 18.08 -8.12
CA ILE A 122 1.63 17.39 -8.16
C ILE A 122 1.82 15.88 -8.44
N LEU A 123 2.57 15.56 -9.49
CA LEU A 123 2.88 14.17 -9.88
C LEU A 123 3.84 13.49 -8.90
N GLY A 124 4.70 14.26 -8.22
CA GLY A 124 5.65 13.76 -7.24
C GLY A 124 4.97 13.18 -6.00
N VAL A 125 3.82 13.74 -5.59
CA VAL A 125 3.00 13.15 -4.53
C VAL A 125 2.48 11.78 -4.93
N PHE A 126 2.00 11.63 -6.17
CA PHE A 126 1.61 10.32 -6.70
C PHE A 126 2.81 9.37 -6.78
N PHE A 127 3.96 9.84 -7.26
CA PHE A 127 5.16 9.00 -7.31
C PHE A 127 5.66 8.60 -5.92
N MET A 128 5.56 9.45 -4.90
CA MET A 128 5.90 9.04 -3.54
C MET A 128 4.87 8.07 -2.98
N LEU A 129 3.58 8.41 -2.98
CA LEU A 129 2.55 7.57 -2.36
C LEU A 129 2.35 6.25 -3.10
N PHE A 130 2.45 6.27 -4.42
CA PHE A 130 2.11 5.14 -5.28
C PHE A 130 3.34 4.42 -5.86
N PHE A 131 4.55 4.96 -5.70
CA PHE A 131 5.77 4.32 -6.20
C PHE A 131 6.88 4.28 -5.14
N ALA A 132 6.98 5.16 -4.14
CA ALA A 132 8.00 4.93 -3.09
C ALA A 132 7.68 3.71 -2.20
N GLU A 133 6.41 3.37 -1.99
CA GLU A 133 6.01 2.12 -1.31
C GLU A 133 5.73 0.95 -2.28
N LEU A 134 5.34 1.23 -3.53
CA LEU A 134 4.87 0.21 -4.49
C LEU A 134 5.76 0.02 -5.73
N ALA A 135 6.79 0.87 -5.97
CA ALA A 135 7.57 0.81 -7.20
C ALA A 135 8.43 -0.45 -7.25
N GLN A 136 7.96 -1.38 -8.05
CA GLN A 136 8.75 -2.39 -8.76
C GLN A 136 9.37 -3.52 -7.92
N HIS A 137 9.63 -3.36 -6.62
CA HIS A 137 9.80 -4.53 -5.76
C HIS A 137 8.42 -5.00 -5.30
N SER A 138 7.74 -4.38 -4.34
CA SER A 138 6.63 -5.03 -3.62
C SER A 138 5.48 -5.68 -4.46
N PHE A 139 5.08 -5.17 -5.63
CA PHE A 139 4.08 -5.83 -6.51
C PHE A 139 4.66 -6.80 -7.56
N SER A 140 5.97 -6.75 -7.82
CA SER A 140 6.67 -7.63 -8.78
C SER A 140 7.76 -8.48 -8.13
N SER A 141 8.04 -8.27 -6.85
CA SER A 141 8.90 -9.05 -6.00
C SER A 141 8.06 -10.12 -5.35
N GLU A 142 8.63 -11.31 -5.25
CA GLU A 142 8.07 -12.43 -4.48
C GLU A 142 7.99 -12.14 -2.97
N GLU A 143 8.37 -10.95 -2.50
CA GLU A 143 8.60 -10.64 -1.09
C GLU A 143 7.31 -10.49 -0.26
N GLY A 144 6.13 -10.24 -0.85
CA GLY A 144 4.88 -10.25 -0.08
C GLY A 144 3.62 -9.74 -0.79
N PRO A 145 2.44 -9.87 -0.15
CA PRO A 145 1.16 -9.47 -0.70
C PRO A 145 0.94 -7.98 -0.43
N THR A 146 0.73 -7.20 -1.48
CA THR A 146 0.58 -5.73 -1.40
C THR A 146 -0.85 -5.24 -1.60
N LEU A 147 -1.79 -6.14 -1.84
CA LEU A 147 -3.19 -5.79 -2.12
C LEU A 147 -3.83 -4.99 -0.98
N HIS A 148 -3.40 -5.23 0.27
CA HIS A 148 -3.85 -4.51 1.47
C HIS A 148 -3.53 -3.01 1.45
N LEU A 149 -2.57 -2.56 0.63
CA LEU A 149 -2.17 -1.15 0.52
C LEU A 149 -2.98 -0.38 -0.53
N ALA A 150 -3.73 -1.06 -1.39
CA ALA A 150 -4.40 -0.42 -2.53
C ALA A 150 -5.45 0.63 -2.11
N LEU A 151 -6.39 0.27 -1.23
CA LEU A 151 -7.41 1.20 -0.71
C LEU A 151 -6.81 2.34 0.12
N PRO A 152 -5.86 2.09 1.05
CA PRO A 152 -5.12 3.16 1.74
C PRO A 152 -4.44 4.13 0.77
N ALA A 153 -3.72 3.62 -0.24
CA ALA A 153 -3.01 4.44 -1.22
C ALA A 153 -3.96 5.30 -2.05
N LEU A 154 -5.08 4.74 -2.53
CA LEU A 154 -6.10 5.49 -3.27
C LEU A 154 -6.71 6.60 -2.40
N LYS A 155 -7.01 6.32 -1.13
CA LYS A 155 -7.53 7.32 -0.20
C LYS A 155 -6.53 8.44 0.09
N ALA A 156 -5.27 8.09 0.32
CA ALA A 156 -4.19 9.06 0.56
C ALA A 156 -3.99 9.96 -0.68
N LEU A 157 -4.00 9.37 -1.88
CA LEU A 157 -3.86 10.10 -3.14
C LEU A 157 -5.03 11.05 -3.38
N HIS A 158 -6.26 10.56 -3.20
CA HIS A 158 -7.46 11.40 -3.28
C HIS A 158 -7.35 12.58 -2.30
N SER A 159 -7.03 12.33 -1.03
CA SER A 159 -6.89 13.39 -0.03
C SER A 159 -5.83 14.42 -0.41
N ALA A 160 -4.69 13.98 -0.95
CA ALA A 160 -3.61 14.88 -1.33
C ALA A 160 -3.98 15.74 -2.54
N TRP A 161 -4.58 15.16 -3.57
CA TRP A 161 -5.00 15.91 -4.77
C TRP A 161 -6.19 16.82 -4.52
N SER A 162 -7.17 16.42 -3.69
CA SER A 162 -8.23 17.31 -3.22
C SER A 162 -7.69 18.48 -2.39
N SER A 163 -6.61 18.25 -1.62
CA SER A 163 -5.95 19.34 -0.89
C SER A 163 -5.22 20.28 -1.85
N HIS A 164 -4.63 19.76 -2.93
CA HIS A 164 -3.97 20.56 -3.95
C HIS A 164 -4.94 21.38 -4.79
N SER A 165 -6.14 20.89 -5.09
CA SER A 165 -7.15 21.68 -5.82
C SER A 165 -7.64 22.89 -5.01
N ALA A 166 -7.51 22.87 -3.68
CA ALA A 166 -7.80 24.05 -2.86
C ALA A 166 -6.71 25.13 -2.91
N TRP A 167 -5.52 24.84 -3.46
CA TRP A 167 -4.39 25.77 -3.43
C TRP A 167 -4.35 26.67 -4.66
N ILE A 168 -4.28 27.99 -4.43
CA ILE A 168 -4.24 29.01 -5.50
C ILE A 168 -3.05 28.84 -6.46
N LYS A 169 -1.91 28.34 -5.96
CA LYS A 169 -0.71 28.12 -6.79
C LYS A 169 -0.89 27.04 -7.86
N TYR A 170 -1.95 26.24 -7.77
CA TYR A 170 -2.29 25.18 -8.72
C TYR A 170 -3.57 25.49 -9.50
N ILE A 171 -3.99 26.76 -9.55
CA ILE A 171 -5.21 27.19 -10.25
C ILE A 171 -5.24 26.74 -11.72
N ASP A 172 -4.09 26.83 -12.40
CA ASP A 172 -3.93 26.41 -13.79
C ASP A 172 -4.19 24.90 -13.99
N PHE A 173 -4.10 24.11 -12.91
CA PHE A 173 -4.29 22.66 -12.90
C PHE A 173 -5.60 22.22 -12.25
N HIS A 174 -6.46 23.14 -11.79
CA HIS A 174 -7.70 22.77 -11.07
C HIS A 174 -8.58 21.82 -11.86
N GLN A 175 -8.85 22.13 -13.13
CA GLN A 175 -9.65 21.26 -13.99
C GLN A 175 -9.04 19.85 -14.13
N ALA A 176 -7.71 19.76 -14.28
CA ALA A 176 -7.02 18.49 -14.38
C ALA A 176 -7.02 17.72 -13.06
N LEU A 177 -6.83 18.42 -11.93
CA LEU A 177 -6.88 17.86 -10.59
C LEU A 177 -8.27 17.33 -10.24
N ASP A 178 -9.33 18.08 -10.57
CA ASP A 178 -10.71 17.66 -10.34
C ASP A 178 -11.03 16.39 -11.13
N ALA A 179 -10.69 16.37 -12.43
CA ALA A 179 -10.84 15.18 -13.25
C ALA A 179 -10.02 13.98 -12.71
N ALA A 180 -8.85 14.24 -12.15
CA ALA A 180 -7.99 13.22 -11.56
C ALA A 180 -8.54 12.69 -10.23
N VAL A 181 -9.10 13.56 -9.38
CA VAL A 181 -9.80 13.21 -8.13
C VAL A 181 -11.04 12.36 -8.42
N ASP A 182 -11.87 12.77 -9.38
CA ASP A 182 -13.04 12.01 -9.83
C ASP A 182 -12.61 10.61 -10.30
N LYS A 183 -11.52 10.55 -11.07
CA LYS A 183 -11.00 9.28 -11.56
C LYS A 183 -10.51 8.37 -10.44
N ILE A 184 -9.83 8.91 -9.43
CA ILE A 184 -9.43 8.12 -8.25
C ILE A 184 -10.65 7.64 -7.48
N SER A 185 -11.66 8.49 -7.33
CA SER A 185 -12.92 8.11 -6.67
C SER A 185 -13.55 6.89 -7.37
N ASP A 186 -13.61 6.87 -8.70
CA ASP A 186 -14.07 5.70 -9.46
C ASP A 186 -13.26 4.43 -9.14
N TYR A 187 -11.92 4.54 -9.14
CA TYR A 187 -11.05 3.39 -8.84
C TYR A 187 -11.21 2.92 -7.41
N TYR A 188 -11.35 3.86 -6.48
CA TYR A 188 -11.59 3.59 -5.08
C TYR A 188 -12.90 2.83 -4.89
N MET A 189 -14.01 3.30 -5.49
CA MET A 189 -15.31 2.63 -5.41
C MET A 189 -15.27 1.22 -5.99
N LYS A 190 -14.62 1.02 -7.15
CA LYS A 190 -14.44 -0.31 -7.76
C LYS A 190 -13.59 -1.25 -6.91
N SER A 191 -12.55 -0.73 -6.26
CA SER A 191 -11.68 -1.52 -5.40
C SER A 191 -12.40 -1.87 -4.09
N ALA A 192 -13.16 -0.93 -3.53
CA ALA A 192 -13.93 -1.10 -2.31
C ALA A 192 -15.13 -2.04 -2.49
N SER A 193 -15.70 -2.14 -3.71
CA SER A 193 -16.74 -3.13 -4.01
C SER A 193 -16.23 -4.57 -4.10
N SER A 194 -14.91 -4.78 -4.07
CA SER A 194 -14.31 -6.10 -4.13
C SER A 194 -13.87 -6.54 -2.74
N ASP A 195 -14.48 -7.63 -2.26
CA ASP A 195 -14.15 -8.23 -0.97
C ASP A 195 -12.66 -8.58 -0.84
N ALA A 196 -11.98 -8.88 -1.95
CA ALA A 196 -10.56 -9.22 -1.96
C ALA A 196 -9.68 -8.12 -1.35
N HIS A 197 -9.97 -6.84 -1.62
CA HIS A 197 -9.19 -5.73 -1.09
C HIS A 197 -9.40 -5.56 0.42
N ILE A 198 -10.65 -5.67 0.85
CA ILE A 198 -11.05 -5.56 2.26
C ILE A 198 -10.49 -6.75 3.07
N MET A 199 -10.60 -7.96 2.52
CA MET A 199 -10.07 -9.17 3.14
C MET A 199 -8.55 -9.13 3.21
N ALA A 200 -7.86 -8.67 2.17
CA ALA A 200 -6.41 -8.49 2.21
C ALA A 200 -5.98 -7.54 3.35
N MET A 201 -6.75 -6.47 3.61
CA MET A 201 -6.49 -5.58 4.75
C MET A 201 -6.73 -6.24 6.11
N LEU A 202 -7.77 -7.08 6.25
CA LEU A 202 -8.02 -7.82 7.49
C LEU A 202 -6.96 -8.92 7.74
N LEU A 203 -6.46 -9.54 6.67
CA LEU A 203 -5.43 -10.58 6.71
C LEU A 203 -4.01 -10.03 6.85
N ASP A 204 -3.84 -8.71 6.87
CA ASP A 204 -2.57 -8.10 7.29
C ASP A 204 -2.45 -8.19 8.82
N PRO A 205 -1.51 -8.99 9.36
CA PRO A 205 -1.37 -9.18 10.80
C PRO A 205 -0.97 -7.90 11.55
N THR A 206 -0.39 -6.90 10.86
CA THR A 206 0.03 -5.64 11.49
C THR A 206 -1.12 -4.66 11.70
N GLN A 207 -2.16 -4.75 10.86
CA GLN A 207 -3.22 -3.75 10.79
C GLN A 207 -4.59 -4.32 11.13
N LYS A 208 -4.95 -5.47 10.58
CA LYS A 208 -6.24 -6.14 10.78
C LYS A 208 -7.41 -5.15 10.72
N ALA A 209 -8.30 -5.21 11.72
CA ALA A 209 -9.42 -4.29 11.88
C ALA A 209 -9.02 -2.86 12.29
N ALA A 210 -7.80 -2.62 12.76
CA ALA A 210 -7.40 -1.31 13.30
C ALA A 210 -7.39 -0.23 12.22
N HIS A 211 -6.92 -0.57 11.02
CA HIS A 211 -6.88 0.37 9.90
C HIS A 211 -8.29 0.78 9.46
N ILE A 212 -9.20 -0.20 9.31
CA ILE A 212 -10.60 0.04 8.95
C ILE A 212 -11.28 0.90 10.01
N ARG A 213 -11.13 0.55 11.29
CA ARG A 213 -11.69 1.31 12.42
C ARG A 213 -11.26 2.77 12.38
N ARG A 214 -9.96 3.01 12.19
CA ARG A 214 -9.37 4.35 12.24
C ARG A 214 -9.84 5.23 11.08
N HIS A 215 -9.96 4.67 9.88
CA HIS A 215 -10.15 5.46 8.67
C HIS A 215 -11.58 5.41 8.11
N TRP A 216 -12.40 4.43 8.49
CA TRP A 216 -13.77 4.23 7.99
C TRP A 216 -14.85 4.14 9.08
N GLY A 217 -14.46 4.11 10.36
CA GLY A 217 -15.40 4.10 11.47
C GLY A 217 -15.94 2.72 11.84
N ASN A 218 -16.79 2.68 12.86
CA ASN A 218 -17.27 1.42 13.46
C ASN A 218 -18.41 0.77 12.66
N ASP A 219 -19.23 1.55 11.96
CA ASP A 219 -20.37 1.03 11.20
C ASP A 219 -19.89 0.16 10.03
N LEU A 220 -18.96 0.71 9.22
CA LEU A 220 -18.35 -0.07 8.13
C LEU A 220 -17.53 -1.24 8.66
N LEU A 221 -16.83 -1.06 9.79
CA LEU A 221 -16.09 -2.16 10.40
C LEU A 221 -17.03 -3.32 10.76
N HIS A 222 -18.22 -3.04 11.28
CA HIS A 222 -19.20 -4.07 11.61
C HIS A 222 -19.64 -4.85 10.37
N GLU A 223 -20.02 -4.15 9.29
CA GLU A 223 -20.40 -4.77 8.01
C GLU A 223 -19.27 -5.63 7.43
N VAL A 224 -18.05 -5.09 7.40
CA VAL A 224 -16.86 -5.79 6.93
C VAL A 224 -16.59 -7.05 7.74
N LEU A 225 -16.72 -6.99 9.06
CA LEU A 225 -16.51 -8.17 9.91
C LEU A 225 -17.58 -9.23 9.72
N GLU A 226 -18.84 -8.86 9.49
CA GLU A 226 -19.90 -9.83 9.18
C GLU A 226 -19.66 -10.52 7.83
N ASN A 227 -19.29 -9.76 6.80
CA ASN A 227 -18.94 -10.33 5.49
C ASN A 227 -17.70 -11.25 5.59
N ALA A 228 -16.66 -10.81 6.32
CA ALA A 228 -15.45 -11.60 6.55
C ALA A 228 -15.74 -12.90 7.31
N LYS A 229 -16.62 -12.87 8.32
CA LYS A 229 -17.08 -14.08 9.02
C LYS A 229 -17.77 -15.05 8.06
N ALA A 230 -18.65 -14.56 7.19
CA ALA A 230 -19.36 -15.39 6.22
C ALA A 230 -18.38 -16.09 5.26
N MET A 231 -17.44 -15.34 4.67
CA MET A 231 -16.41 -15.90 3.78
C MET A 231 -15.50 -16.90 4.49
N TYR A 232 -15.05 -16.57 5.71
CA TYR A 232 -14.20 -17.47 6.49
C TYR A 232 -14.93 -18.76 6.85
N LYS A 233 -16.20 -18.68 7.23
CA LYS A 233 -17.04 -19.85 7.51
C LYS A 233 -17.17 -20.75 6.28
N GLU A 234 -17.47 -20.18 5.12
CA GLU A 234 -17.57 -20.93 3.86
C GLU A 234 -16.26 -21.65 3.54
N SER A 235 -15.13 -20.93 3.56
CA SER A 235 -13.80 -21.52 3.31
C SER A 235 -13.44 -22.62 4.31
N TYR A 236 -13.75 -22.41 5.60
CA TYR A 236 -13.50 -23.41 6.65
C TYR A 236 -14.33 -24.68 6.43
N LEU A 237 -15.59 -24.54 6.04
CA LEU A 237 -16.45 -25.68 5.74
C LEU A 237 -16.02 -26.42 4.48
N GLU A 238 -15.47 -25.75 3.47
CA GLU A 238 -14.89 -26.44 2.31
C GLU A 238 -13.65 -27.26 2.68
N MET A 239 -12.79 -26.74 3.56
CA MET A 239 -11.57 -27.44 3.98
C MET A 239 -11.82 -28.58 4.96
N HIS A 240 -12.83 -28.47 5.83
CA HIS A 240 -13.07 -29.41 6.93
C HIS A 240 -14.42 -30.16 6.85
N GLY A 241 -15.30 -29.80 5.90
CA GLY A 241 -16.67 -30.31 5.82
C GLY A 241 -16.79 -31.74 5.29
N ASP A 242 -15.83 -32.22 4.50
CA ASP A 242 -15.83 -33.61 4.00
C ASP A 242 -15.37 -34.64 5.07
N ASP A 243 -14.67 -34.20 6.12
CA ASP A 243 -14.15 -35.07 7.18
C ASP A 243 -15.05 -35.15 8.43
N ALA A 244 -16.01 -34.22 8.56
CA ALA A 244 -16.99 -34.22 9.64
C ALA A 244 -17.95 -35.44 9.60
N GLY A 245 -17.98 -36.18 8.49
CA GLY A 245 -18.78 -37.39 8.32
C GLY A 245 -18.11 -38.71 8.76
N LYS A 246 -16.82 -38.72 9.16
CA LYS A 246 -16.10 -39.99 9.42
C LYS A 246 -15.36 -40.13 10.74
N SER A 247 -15.31 -39.12 11.60
CA SER A 247 -14.74 -39.27 12.95
C SER A 247 -15.74 -38.96 14.05
N SER A 248 -16.75 -39.83 14.17
CA SER A 248 -17.46 -40.03 15.44
C SER A 248 -16.94 -41.30 16.08
N ALA A 249 -15.81 -41.21 16.77
CA ALA A 249 -15.42 -42.16 17.82
C ALA A 249 -14.29 -41.57 18.68
N SER A 250 -14.69 -41.11 19.87
CA SER A 250 -13.92 -41.22 21.13
C SER A 250 -12.57 -40.49 21.22
N THR A 251 -12.54 -39.38 21.94
CA THR A 251 -11.38 -39.06 22.79
C THR A 251 -11.86 -38.35 24.06
N GLU A 252 -11.70 -39.06 25.18
CA GLU A 252 -11.99 -38.60 26.53
C GLU A 252 -10.94 -37.55 26.98
N LEU A 253 -11.41 -36.51 27.67
CA LEU A 253 -10.60 -35.40 28.15
C LEU A 253 -9.88 -35.78 29.46
N CYS A 254 -8.55 -35.89 29.43
CA CYS A 254 -7.72 -35.98 30.63
C CYS A 254 -7.24 -34.57 31.05
N THR A 255 -7.76 -34.05 32.16
CA THR A 255 -7.30 -32.79 32.75
C THR A 255 -5.98 -32.99 33.50
N SER A 256 -4.89 -32.32 33.07
CA SER A 256 -3.68 -32.18 33.89
C SER A 256 -3.54 -30.74 34.39
N THR A 257 -3.73 -30.61 35.70
CA THR A 257 -3.47 -29.44 36.53
C THR A 257 -1.99 -29.03 36.48
N GLY A 258 -1.68 -27.74 36.34
CA GLY A 258 -0.31 -27.24 36.56
C GLY A 258 -0.04 -25.80 36.11
N ASN A 259 -0.32 -24.82 36.98
CA ASN A 259 0.58 -23.72 37.38
C ASN A 259 -0.19 -22.53 38.00
N HIS A 260 -0.79 -22.76 39.18
CA HIS A 260 -1.37 -21.70 40.03
C HIS A 260 -0.34 -21.07 41.00
N ARG A 261 0.96 -21.16 40.71
CA ARG A 261 2.02 -20.75 41.64
C ARG A 261 2.68 -19.39 41.35
N LEU A 262 2.26 -18.68 40.29
CA LEU A 262 2.78 -17.34 39.96
C LEU A 262 1.81 -16.20 40.31
N ASP A 263 0.50 -16.45 40.38
CA ASP A 263 -0.49 -15.42 40.72
C ASP A 263 -0.54 -15.06 42.21
N VAL A 264 -0.11 -15.97 43.09
CA VAL A 264 -0.07 -15.71 44.54
C VAL A 264 1.09 -14.80 44.94
N LEU A 265 2.14 -14.69 44.11
CA LEU A 265 3.31 -13.84 44.40
C LEU A 265 3.18 -12.40 43.90
N LEU A 266 2.23 -12.11 43.00
CA LEU A 266 2.02 -10.75 42.47
C LEU A 266 0.96 -9.96 43.24
N ASN A 267 0.21 -10.61 44.14
CA ASN A 267 -0.86 -9.99 44.91
C ASN A 267 -0.46 -9.58 46.34
N GLU A 268 0.81 -9.73 46.72
CA GLU A 268 1.35 -9.32 48.03
C GLU A 268 2.19 -8.02 47.99
N LEU A 269 2.20 -7.27 46.87
CA LEU A 269 3.01 -6.04 46.74
C LEU A 269 2.22 -4.77 46.44
N SER A 270 0.99 -4.64 46.93
CA SER A 270 0.23 -3.39 46.77
C SER A 270 -0.50 -3.00 48.06
N ASP A 271 0.28 -2.51 49.03
CA ASP A 271 -0.18 -1.69 50.15
C ASP A 271 0.18 -0.21 49.88
N GLY A 272 -0.74 0.72 50.19
CA GLY A 272 -0.40 2.08 50.60
C GLY A 272 -1.00 3.27 49.81
N ASP A 273 -2.13 3.75 50.32
CA ASP A 273 -2.48 5.16 50.62
C ASP A 273 -3.13 6.13 49.58
N GLU A 274 -4.44 6.36 49.82
CA GLU A 274 -5.17 7.64 50.06
C GLU A 274 -4.80 8.90 49.23
N ASP A 275 -5.76 9.50 48.49
CA ASP A 275 -6.49 10.72 48.92
C ASP A 275 -7.47 11.28 47.85
N ALA A 276 -8.46 12.04 48.32
CA ALA A 276 -9.74 12.43 47.72
C ALA A 276 -9.77 13.45 46.55
N LEU A 277 -10.88 13.48 45.77
CA LEU A 277 -11.80 14.63 45.63
C LEU A 277 -12.97 14.42 44.63
N ASP A 278 -14.14 14.95 45.03
CA ASP A 278 -15.49 14.85 44.45
C ASP A 278 -15.73 15.47 43.05
N THR A 279 -16.68 14.91 42.29
CA THR A 279 -17.85 15.66 41.76
C THR A 279 -18.92 14.73 41.13
N PRO A 280 -20.23 15.08 41.16
CA PRO A 280 -21.34 14.14 41.01
C PRO A 280 -22.12 14.26 39.68
N TYR A 281 -22.41 13.16 38.96
CA TYR A 281 -23.44 13.16 37.91
C TYR A 281 -24.05 11.76 37.67
N GLN A 282 -25.33 11.65 38.06
CA GLN A 282 -26.46 10.84 37.57
C GLN A 282 -26.23 9.44 36.92
N ASP A 283 -26.71 8.40 37.62
CA ASP A 283 -27.04 7.06 37.08
C ASP A 283 -28.22 7.10 36.09
N PRO A 284 -28.27 6.16 35.12
CA PRO A 284 -29.16 4.99 35.27
C PRO A 284 -28.63 3.70 34.57
N PRO A 285 -29.38 2.57 34.57
CA PRO A 285 -29.71 1.70 35.69
C PRO A 285 -28.94 0.36 35.66
N THR A 286 -28.82 -0.23 36.84
CA THR A 286 -28.38 -1.61 37.14
C THR A 286 -28.97 -2.69 36.23
N LEU A 287 -28.09 -3.45 35.56
CA LEU A 287 -28.33 -4.82 35.13
C LEU A 287 -27.37 -5.75 35.88
N SER A 288 -27.96 -6.48 36.81
CA SER A 288 -27.50 -7.63 37.59
C SER A 288 -26.08 -8.16 37.33
N ARG A 289 -25.24 -7.95 38.35
CA ARG A 289 -24.07 -8.77 38.67
C ARG A 289 -24.52 -10.21 38.87
N THR A 290 -24.37 -11.05 37.85
CA THR A 290 -24.40 -12.51 38.01
C THR A 290 -22.95 -13.00 38.04
N SER A 291 -22.62 -13.71 39.12
CA SER A 291 -21.35 -14.41 39.30
C SER A 291 -20.99 -15.20 38.05
N SER A 292 -19.90 -14.82 37.37
CA SER A 292 -19.26 -15.69 36.38
C SER A 292 -18.31 -16.62 37.12
N ALA A 293 -18.91 -17.57 37.84
CA ALA A 293 -18.25 -18.81 38.18
C ALA A 293 -18.74 -19.84 37.15
N CYS A 294 -17.80 -20.47 36.44
CA CYS A 294 -17.98 -21.71 35.68
C CYS A 294 -18.80 -21.61 34.38
N LEU A 295 -18.17 -21.16 33.28
CA LEU A 295 -18.60 -21.49 31.91
C LEU A 295 -17.37 -21.77 31.03
N PHE A 296 -16.67 -22.88 31.31
CA PHE A 296 -15.92 -23.60 30.27
C PHE A 296 -16.89 -24.62 29.67
N ASP A 297 -17.85 -24.12 28.91
CA ASP A 297 -18.77 -24.94 28.13
C ASP A 297 -18.11 -25.30 26.81
N SER A 298 -18.06 -26.61 26.54
CA SER A 298 -17.97 -27.27 25.24
C SER A 298 -17.97 -26.31 24.04
N VAL A 299 -16.81 -26.09 23.42
CA VAL A 299 -16.73 -25.42 22.11
C VAL A 299 -17.52 -26.28 21.12
N ASP A 300 -18.70 -25.82 20.73
CA ASP A 300 -19.50 -26.40 19.67
C ASP A 300 -18.61 -26.61 18.43
N PRO A 301 -18.38 -27.85 17.96
CA PRO A 301 -17.53 -28.13 16.81
C PRO A 301 -17.94 -27.34 15.56
N LEU A 302 -19.23 -26.98 15.46
CA LEU A 302 -19.78 -26.19 14.35
C LEU A 302 -19.47 -24.69 14.44
N LYS A 303 -18.85 -24.23 15.55
CA LYS A 303 -18.44 -22.84 15.81
C LYS A 303 -16.94 -22.68 16.05
N LEU A 304 -16.15 -23.74 15.87
CA LEU A 304 -14.68 -23.68 16.03
C LEU A 304 -14.05 -22.65 15.08
N TRP A 305 -14.59 -22.51 13.86
CA TRP A 305 -14.18 -21.49 12.90
C TRP A 305 -14.34 -20.06 13.46
N LEU A 306 -15.41 -19.78 14.21
CA LEU A 306 -15.70 -18.46 14.75
C LEU A 306 -14.71 -18.11 15.87
N HIS A 307 -14.37 -19.10 16.70
CA HIS A 307 -13.32 -18.96 17.71
C HIS A 307 -11.97 -18.63 17.06
N ASN A 308 -11.56 -19.37 16.03
CA ASN A 308 -10.29 -19.15 15.32
C ASN A 308 -10.23 -17.78 14.63
N PHE A 309 -11.33 -17.37 14.02
CA PHE A 309 -11.47 -16.05 13.40
C PHE A 309 -11.27 -14.92 14.42
N HIS A 310 -11.97 -14.99 15.56
CA HIS A 310 -11.81 -13.99 16.63
C HIS A 310 -10.43 -14.04 17.29
N ALA A 311 -9.85 -15.22 17.47
CA ALA A 311 -8.51 -15.39 18.01
C ALA A 311 -7.47 -14.68 17.13
N TYR A 312 -7.56 -14.83 15.81
CA TYR A 312 -6.69 -14.09 14.88
C TYR A 312 -6.93 -12.58 14.96
N LEU A 313 -8.18 -12.11 14.87
CA LEU A 313 -8.44 -10.67 14.85
C LEU A 313 -8.01 -9.94 16.13
N ASN A 314 -8.05 -10.63 17.28
CA ASN A 314 -7.70 -10.06 18.58
C ASN A 314 -6.24 -10.29 18.98
N SER A 315 -5.46 -11.10 18.23
CA SER A 315 -4.05 -11.29 18.55
C SER A 315 -3.24 -10.03 18.28
N LYS A 316 -2.19 -9.82 19.08
CA LYS A 316 -1.23 -8.74 18.89
C LYS A 316 -0.03 -9.31 18.14
N ASP A 317 -0.12 -9.32 16.82
CA ASP A 317 0.94 -9.86 15.98
C ASP A 317 1.94 -8.76 15.63
N HIS A 318 3.21 -9.15 15.56
CA HIS A 318 4.30 -8.32 15.07
C HIS A 318 5.08 -9.09 14.02
N LEU A 319 5.32 -8.48 12.85
CA LEU A 319 6.09 -9.11 11.78
C LEU A 319 7.58 -9.20 12.12
N GLY A 320 8.11 -8.30 12.96
CA GLY A 320 9.55 -8.17 13.17
C GLY A 320 10.25 -7.77 11.87
N GLY A 321 11.26 -8.54 11.46
CA GLY A 321 11.94 -8.38 10.17
C GLY A 321 11.42 -9.30 9.06
N MET A 322 10.32 -10.03 9.29
CA MET A 322 9.75 -10.96 8.31
C MET A 322 8.73 -10.28 7.39
N SER A 323 8.54 -10.81 6.19
CA SER A 323 7.43 -10.40 5.34
C SER A 323 6.10 -11.02 5.80
N ILE A 324 4.97 -10.46 5.33
CA ILE A 324 3.62 -10.99 5.64
C ILE A 324 3.49 -12.46 5.22
N VAL A 325 4.03 -12.84 4.05
CA VAL A 325 3.99 -14.24 3.58
C VAL A 325 4.80 -15.15 4.48
N GLN A 326 6.02 -14.75 4.85
CA GLN A 326 6.86 -15.53 5.77
C GLN A 326 6.17 -15.72 7.13
N TRP A 327 5.48 -14.68 7.62
CA TRP A 327 4.73 -14.75 8.86
C TRP A 327 3.60 -15.78 8.79
N TRP A 328 2.83 -15.81 7.71
CA TRP A 328 1.76 -16.80 7.52
C TRP A 328 2.30 -18.24 7.46
N VAL A 329 3.39 -18.48 6.71
CA VAL A 329 4.03 -19.81 6.60
C VAL A 329 4.54 -20.32 7.96
N ASN A 330 5.20 -19.45 8.73
CA ASN A 330 5.75 -19.83 10.04
C ASN A 330 4.66 -20.00 11.10
N SER A 331 3.60 -19.20 11.04
CA SER A 331 2.47 -19.29 11.95
C SER A 331 1.66 -20.57 11.74
N ASP A 332 1.50 -21.00 10.49
CA ASP A 332 0.82 -22.26 10.17
C ASP A 332 1.65 -23.48 10.59
N SER A 333 2.97 -23.45 10.31
CA SER A 333 3.90 -24.51 10.73
C SER A 333 3.96 -24.67 12.26
N SER A 334 3.90 -23.55 13.00
CA SER A 334 3.86 -23.57 14.47
C SER A 334 2.53 -24.11 15.00
N ARG A 335 1.41 -23.80 14.33
CA ARG A 335 0.07 -24.30 14.70
C ARG A 335 -0.07 -25.80 14.41
N GLN A 336 0.43 -26.27 13.26
CA GLN A 336 0.45 -27.70 12.93
C GLN A 336 1.39 -28.51 13.84
N SER A 337 2.54 -27.94 14.23
CA SER A 337 3.47 -28.60 15.16
C SER A 337 2.89 -28.76 16.57
N LEU A 338 2.04 -27.82 17.01
CA LEU A 338 1.31 -27.90 18.28
C LEU A 338 0.26 -29.00 18.25
N ASP A 339 -0.48 -29.16 17.15
CA ASP A 339 -1.45 -30.25 16.97
C ASP A 339 -0.78 -31.62 16.91
N VAL A 340 0.38 -31.75 16.23
CA VAL A 340 1.13 -33.02 16.16
C VAL A 340 1.70 -33.40 17.53
N HIS A 341 2.26 -32.43 18.28
CA HIS A 341 2.77 -32.70 19.63
C HIS A 341 1.64 -33.02 20.62
N GLN A 342 0.49 -32.37 20.54
CA GLN A 342 -0.67 -32.73 21.37
C GLN A 342 -1.20 -34.13 21.03
N THR A 343 -1.26 -34.48 19.75
CA THR A 343 -1.67 -35.84 19.31
C THR A 343 -0.69 -36.91 19.77
N GLN A 344 0.62 -36.63 19.74
CA GLN A 344 1.66 -37.57 20.15
C GLN A 344 1.73 -37.73 21.69
N VAL A 345 1.45 -36.67 22.44
CA VAL A 345 1.35 -36.71 23.91
C VAL A 345 0.08 -37.46 24.35
N GLN A 346 -1.05 -37.23 23.68
CA GLN A 346 -2.30 -37.97 23.92
C GLN A 346 -2.13 -39.47 23.61
N TYR A 347 -1.49 -39.83 22.49
CA TYR A 347 -1.18 -41.22 22.14
C TYR A 347 -0.31 -41.92 23.19
N LEU A 348 0.66 -41.21 23.78
CA LEU A 348 1.51 -41.74 24.84
C LEU A 348 0.79 -41.85 26.20
N GLN A 349 -0.21 -41.02 26.46
CA GLN A 349 -1.08 -41.11 27.64
C GLN A 349 -2.07 -42.28 27.53
N ASP A 350 -2.72 -42.46 26.38
CA ASP A 350 -3.68 -43.54 26.16
C ASP A 350 -3.00 -44.93 26.21
N ARG A 351 -1.75 -45.02 25.73
CA ARG A 351 -0.95 -46.25 25.78
C ARG A 351 -0.48 -46.60 27.19
N LYS A 352 -0.36 -45.62 28.10
CA LYS A 352 -0.09 -45.84 29.52
C LYS A 352 -1.33 -46.35 30.27
N VAL A 353 -2.53 -45.87 29.92
CA VAL A 353 -3.79 -46.31 30.53
C VAL A 353 -4.15 -47.75 30.12
N ALA A 354 -3.83 -48.15 28.88
CA ALA A 354 -4.05 -49.51 28.39
C ALA A 354 -3.08 -50.57 28.98
N GLY A 355 -1.92 -50.16 29.52
CA GLY A 355 -0.93 -51.05 30.11
C GLY A 355 -1.23 -51.50 31.55
N THR A 356 -2.21 -50.89 32.21
CA THR A 356 -2.58 -51.18 33.61
C THR A 356 -3.68 -52.23 33.79
N HIS A 357 -4.19 -52.82 32.70
CA HIS A 357 -5.29 -53.80 32.75
C HIS A 357 -4.89 -55.23 32.36
N TRP A 358 -3.60 -55.57 32.46
CA TRP A 358 -3.10 -56.94 32.37
C TRP A 358 -2.07 -57.19 33.48
N SER A 359 -2.56 -57.56 34.66
CA SER A 359 -1.81 -58.32 35.66
C SER A 359 -2.75 -59.33 36.31
#